data_AF-A0A971E379-F1
#
_entry.id   AF-A0A971E379-F1
#
_cell.length_a   1.000
_cell.length_b   1.000
_cell.length_c   1.000
_cell.angle_alpha   90.00
_cell.angle_beta   90.00
_cell.angle_gamma   90.00
#
_symmetry.space_group_name_H-M   'P 1'
#
loop_
_entity.id
_entity.type
_entity.pdbx_description
1 polymer ?
#
loop_
_entity_poly.entity_id
_entity_poly.type
_entity_poly.pdbx_seq_one_letter_code
_entity_poly.pdbx_strand_id
1 'polypeptide(L)'
;MLIYSFLFGFTAYKEKNRKLESYKKYGQMIIPAVVFDKAASSRGGQAGLYVYYYYKGEKETTRVGMNNKKPSFNSIHKGDTVLIMYAVEYRHWNHLYRLHPTPEELNRCRNGCFYFNKQIQDTIPNLPDDPFKLKW
;
A
#
# COMPACT_ATOMS: atom_id res chain seq x y z
N MET A 1 -12.59 23.85 22.15
CA MET A 1 -12.66 23.08 20.88
C MET A 1 -11.43 23.27 19.98
N LEU A 2 -10.74 24.41 19.99
CA LEU A 2 -9.54 24.67 19.15
C LEU A 2 -8.28 23.86 19.50
N ILE A 3 -8.05 23.54 20.79
CA ILE A 3 -6.85 22.81 21.24
C ILE A 3 -6.83 21.36 20.72
N TYR A 4 -8.00 20.70 20.68
CA TYR A 4 -8.13 19.33 20.19
C TYR A 4 -7.86 19.23 18.68
N SER A 5 -8.31 20.22 17.90
CA SER A 5 -8.04 20.29 16.46
C SER A 5 -6.55 20.48 16.16
N PHE A 6 -5.83 21.24 17.01
CA PHE A 6 -4.40 21.47 16.87
C PHE A 6 -3.58 20.20 17.18
N LEU A 7 -3.95 19.47 18.24
CA LEU A 7 -3.34 18.18 18.59
C LEU A 7 -3.56 17.12 17.50
N PHE A 8 -4.76 17.08 16.91
CA PHE A 8 -5.06 16.15 15.81
C PHE A 8 -4.29 16.51 14.52
N GLY A 9 -4.17 17.79 14.20
CA GLY A 9 -3.36 18.26 13.07
C GLY A 9 -1.88 17.92 13.21
N PHE A 10 -1.31 18.12 14.41
CA PHE A 10 0.10 17.84 14.68
C PHE A 10 0.43 16.34 14.65
N THR A 11 -0.44 15.50 15.21
CA THR A 11 -0.28 14.04 15.16
C THR A 11 -0.37 13.50 13.74
N ALA A 12 -1.33 13.96 12.94
CA ALA A 12 -1.44 13.60 11.52
C ALA A 12 -0.22 14.04 10.69
N TYR A 13 0.33 15.24 10.98
CA TYR A 13 1.55 15.73 10.32
C TYR A 13 2.77 14.88 10.67
N LYS A 14 2.97 14.57 11.96
CA LYS A 14 4.03 13.66 12.41
C LYS A 14 3.93 12.30 11.73
N GLU A 15 2.73 11.74 11.64
CA GLU A 15 2.51 10.43 11.04
C GLU A 15 2.83 10.41 9.54
N LYS A 16 2.41 11.46 8.82
CA LYS A 16 2.74 11.64 7.40
C LYS A 16 4.25 11.74 7.17
N ASN A 17 4.95 12.49 8.01
CA ASN A 17 6.40 12.64 7.89
C ASN A 17 7.12 11.32 8.22
N ARG A 18 6.71 10.62 9.28
CA ARG A 18 7.22 9.29 9.64
C ARG A 18 7.09 8.31 8.48
N LYS A 19 5.94 8.34 7.79
CA LYS A 19 5.71 7.51 6.60
C LYS A 19 6.66 7.82 5.46
N LEU A 20 6.89 9.09 5.16
CA LEU A 20 7.84 9.50 4.12
C LEU A 20 9.29 9.14 4.48
N GLU A 21 9.68 9.27 5.73
CA GLU A 21 11.01 8.89 6.22
C GLU A 21 11.22 7.38 6.15
N SER A 22 10.23 6.59 6.57
CA SER A 22 10.24 5.12 6.48
C SER A 22 10.47 4.66 5.04
N TYR A 23 9.76 5.25 4.07
CA TYR A 23 9.96 4.93 2.65
C TYR A 23 11.37 5.21 2.16
N LYS A 24 11.99 6.32 2.60
CA LYS A 24 13.35 6.68 2.24
C LYS A 24 14.40 5.78 2.88
N LYS A 25 14.16 5.33 4.12
CA LYS A 25 15.13 4.55 4.90
C LYS A 25 15.04 3.05 4.63
N TYR A 26 13.82 2.53 4.47
CA TYR A 26 13.56 1.08 4.44
C TYR A 26 12.87 0.60 3.16
N GLY A 27 12.37 1.53 2.34
CA GLY A 27 11.66 1.17 1.13
C GLY A 27 10.31 0.52 1.37
N GLN A 28 9.84 -0.15 0.34
CA GLN A 28 8.48 -0.63 0.22
C GLN A 28 8.47 -1.99 -0.47
N MET A 29 7.43 -2.78 -0.23
CA MET A 29 7.22 -4.05 -0.91
C MET A 29 6.01 -3.92 -1.83
N ILE A 30 6.14 -4.38 -3.07
CA ILE A 30 5.05 -4.52 -4.03
C ILE A 30 4.63 -5.98 -4.05
N ILE A 31 3.35 -6.26 -3.87
CA ILE A 31 2.80 -7.62 -3.87
C ILE A 31 1.48 -7.69 -4.65
N PRO A 32 1.16 -8.84 -5.25
CA PRO A 32 -0.16 -9.15 -5.77
C PRO A 32 -1.18 -9.21 -4.64
N ALA A 33 -2.35 -8.63 -4.87
CA ALA A 33 -3.50 -8.73 -4.00
C ALA A 33 -4.76 -8.93 -4.84
N VAL A 34 -5.71 -9.70 -4.31
CA VAL A 34 -6.96 -10.02 -4.99
C VAL A 34 -8.07 -9.13 -4.45
N VAL A 35 -8.81 -8.50 -5.35
CA VAL A 35 -9.98 -7.69 -5.02
C VAL A 35 -11.11 -8.59 -4.55
N PHE A 36 -11.62 -8.35 -3.34
CA PHE A 36 -12.81 -9.04 -2.85
C PHE A 36 -14.04 -8.15 -2.74
N ASP A 37 -13.85 -6.83 -2.67
CA ASP A 37 -14.92 -5.84 -2.65
C ASP A 37 -14.42 -4.45 -3.10
N LYS A 38 -15.34 -3.56 -3.50
CA LYS A 38 -15.05 -2.17 -3.84
C LYS A 38 -16.20 -1.25 -3.43
N ALA A 39 -15.87 -0.11 -2.84
CA ALA A 39 -16.82 0.91 -2.44
C ALA A 39 -16.56 2.23 -3.19
N ALA A 40 -17.53 2.65 -4.00
CA ALA A 40 -17.49 3.95 -4.65
C ALA A 40 -17.63 5.08 -3.62
N SER A 41 -17.01 6.23 -3.89
CA SER A 41 -17.26 7.44 -3.11
C SER A 41 -18.42 8.23 -3.72
N SER A 42 -19.45 8.53 -2.94
CA SER A 42 -20.64 9.27 -3.40
C SER A 42 -20.40 10.76 -3.71
N ARG A 43 -19.28 11.34 -3.25
CA ARG A 43 -19.00 12.78 -3.34
C ARG A 43 -17.72 13.14 -4.12
N GLY A 44 -17.32 12.29 -5.08
CA GLY A 44 -16.09 12.51 -5.86
C GLY A 44 -14.79 12.32 -5.06
N GLY A 45 -14.88 11.75 -3.85
CA GLY A 45 -13.72 11.40 -3.02
C GLY A 45 -13.01 10.13 -3.49
N GLN A 46 -12.02 9.69 -2.72
CA GLN A 46 -11.26 8.46 -3.00
C GLN A 46 -12.17 7.23 -2.84
N ALA A 47 -12.27 6.40 -3.87
CA ALA A 47 -12.96 5.12 -3.79
C ALA A 47 -12.12 4.12 -2.99
N GLY A 48 -12.77 3.24 -2.24
CA GLY A 48 -12.11 2.17 -1.51
C GLY A 48 -12.07 0.90 -2.34
N LEU A 49 -10.90 0.29 -2.47
CA LEU A 49 -10.73 -1.05 -2.99
C LEU A 49 -10.31 -1.95 -1.84
N TYR A 50 -11.09 -3.00 -1.58
CA TYR A 50 -10.81 -3.97 -0.53
C TYR A 50 -10.14 -5.19 -1.15
N VAL A 51 -8.93 -5.47 -0.68
CA VAL A 51 -8.09 -6.51 -1.25
C VAL A 51 -7.59 -7.44 -0.15
N TYR A 52 -7.32 -8.69 -0.51
CA TYR A 52 -6.58 -9.61 0.33
C TYR A 52 -5.29 -10.06 -0.34
N TYR A 53 -4.29 -10.37 0.47
CA TYR A 53 -3.02 -10.91 0.01
C TYR A 53 -2.51 -11.93 1.03
N TYR A 54 -1.55 -12.76 0.63
CA TYR A 54 -0.93 -13.71 1.54
C TYR A 54 0.42 -13.18 2.01
N TYR A 55 0.63 -13.17 3.33
CA TYR A 55 1.89 -12.83 3.95
C TYR A 55 2.27 -13.95 4.92
N LYS A 56 3.43 -14.58 4.69
CA LYS A 56 3.90 -15.72 5.49
C LYS A 56 2.87 -16.86 5.62
N GLY A 57 2.06 -17.08 4.58
CA GLY A 57 1.00 -18.09 4.55
C GLY A 57 -0.34 -17.63 5.15
N GLU A 58 -0.39 -16.47 5.79
CA GLU A 58 -1.62 -15.92 6.37
C GLU A 58 -2.31 -14.97 5.40
N LYS A 59 -3.64 -15.04 5.36
CA LYS A 59 -4.47 -14.15 4.55
C LYS A 59 -4.69 -12.84 5.29
N GLU A 60 -4.14 -11.77 4.75
CA GLU A 60 -4.28 -10.41 5.25
C GLU A 60 -5.30 -9.66 4.39
N THR A 61 -6.07 -8.76 5.00
CA THR A 61 -7.04 -7.91 4.29
C THR A 61 -6.74 -6.45 4.52
N THR A 62 -6.87 -5.63 3.48
CA THR A 62 -6.63 -4.19 3.60
C THR A 62 -7.52 -3.39 2.65
N ARG A 63 -7.72 -2.12 2.99
CA ARG A 63 -8.39 -1.15 2.13
C ARG A 63 -7.32 -0.24 1.51
N VAL A 64 -7.21 -0.28 0.19
CA VAL A 64 -6.41 0.70 -0.55
C VAL A 64 -7.31 1.73 -1.19
N GLY A 65 -6.88 2.98 -1.12
CA GLY A 65 -7.62 4.06 -1.75
C GLY A 65 -7.26 4.19 -3.22
N MET A 66 -8.25 4.39 -4.07
CA MET A 66 -8.09 4.62 -5.51
C MET A 66 -8.86 5.84 -5.98
N ASN A 67 -8.46 6.38 -7.13
CA ASN A 67 -9.20 7.48 -7.74
C ASN A 67 -10.59 7.00 -8.19
N ASN A 68 -11.62 7.80 -7.90
CA ASN A 68 -13.00 7.51 -8.29
C ASN A 68 -13.31 8.00 -9.73
N LYS A 69 -12.34 8.61 -10.44
CA LYS A 69 -12.50 9.00 -11.84
C LYS A 69 -12.68 7.76 -12.72
N LYS A 70 -13.75 7.75 -13.53
CA LYS A 70 -13.92 6.80 -14.64
C LYS A 70 -12.76 6.99 -15.64
N PRO A 71 -12.18 5.91 -16.21
CA PRO A 71 -12.67 4.52 -16.21
C PRO A 71 -12.09 3.62 -15.09
N SER A 72 -11.21 4.14 -14.23
CA SER A 72 -10.42 3.32 -13.30
C SER A 72 -11.29 2.50 -12.30
N PHE A 73 -12.27 3.10 -11.63
CA PHE A 73 -13.11 2.37 -10.67
C PHE A 73 -14.05 1.32 -11.28
N ASN A 74 -14.53 1.55 -12.51
CA ASN A 74 -15.49 0.65 -13.16
C ASN A 74 -14.80 -0.51 -13.87
N SER A 75 -13.52 -0.38 -14.20
CA SER A 75 -12.77 -1.43 -14.89
C SER A 75 -12.31 -2.57 -13.97
N ILE A 76 -12.28 -2.35 -12.65
CA ILE A 76 -11.86 -3.36 -11.67
C ILE A 76 -13.06 -4.13 -11.11
N HIS A 77 -12.95 -5.44 -10.98
CA HIS A 77 -13.99 -6.35 -10.52
C HIS A 77 -13.50 -7.23 -9.37
N LYS A 78 -14.46 -7.87 -8.68
CA LYS A 78 -14.15 -8.88 -7.67
C LYS A 78 -13.45 -10.06 -8.35
N GLY A 79 -12.35 -10.53 -7.77
CA GLY A 79 -11.50 -11.58 -8.32
C GLY A 79 -10.31 -11.05 -9.12
N ASP A 80 -10.32 -9.77 -9.52
CA ASP A 80 -9.20 -9.19 -10.23
C ASP A 80 -7.97 -9.11 -9.32
N THR A 81 -6.80 -9.30 -9.92
CA THR A 81 -5.51 -9.16 -9.21
C THR A 81 -4.94 -7.78 -9.50
N VAL A 82 -4.58 -7.08 -8.43
CA VAL A 82 -3.92 -5.77 -8.46
C VAL A 82 -2.55 -5.88 -7.81
N LEU A 83 -1.68 -4.89 -8.04
CA LEU A 83 -0.48 -4.73 -7.23
C LEU A 83 -0.71 -3.65 -6.18
N ILE A 84 -0.50 -4.01 -4.92
CA ILE A 84 -0.44 -3.06 -3.81
C ILE A 84 1.00 -2.89 -3.36
N MET A 85 1.25 -1.79 -2.67
CA MET A 85 2.53 -1.49 -2.08
C MET A 85 2.37 -1.11 -0.60
N TYR A 86 3.23 -1.66 0.24
CA TYR A 86 3.27 -1.38 1.69
C TYR A 86 4.66 -0.99 2.17
N ALA A 87 4.72 -0.22 3.26
CA ALA A 87 5.98 0.14 3.91
C ALA A 87 6.57 -1.11 4.58
N VAL A 88 7.86 -1.39 4.36
CA VAL A 88 8.52 -2.56 4.97
C VAL A 88 8.43 -2.52 6.49
N GLU A 89 8.62 -1.34 7.08
CA GLU A 89 8.54 -1.10 8.53
C GLU A 89 7.09 -1.11 9.06
N TYR A 90 6.12 -0.67 8.26
CA TYR A 90 4.72 -0.53 8.68
C TYR A 90 3.76 -1.08 7.62
N ARG A 91 3.48 -2.39 7.70
CA ARG A 91 2.65 -3.12 6.73
C ARG A 91 1.24 -2.57 6.55
N HIS A 92 0.67 -1.91 7.57
CA HIS A 92 -0.67 -1.34 7.48
C HIS A 92 -0.73 -0.10 6.56
N TRP A 93 0.41 0.52 6.23
CA TRP A 93 0.50 1.64 5.28
C TRP A 93 0.46 1.15 3.83
N ASN A 94 -0.69 0.63 3.43
CA ASN A 94 -0.95 0.14 2.08
C ASN A 94 -1.41 1.26 1.15
N HIS A 95 -1.04 1.15 -0.12
CA HIS A 95 -1.60 1.95 -1.20
C HIS A 95 -1.57 1.17 -2.51
N LEU A 96 -2.43 1.57 -3.44
CA LEU A 96 -2.49 0.96 -4.76
C LEU A 96 -1.23 1.34 -5.56
N TYR A 97 -0.52 0.35 -6.09
CA TYR A 97 0.60 0.56 -7.01
C TYR A 97 0.14 0.48 -8.46
N ARG A 98 -0.53 -0.62 -8.83
CA ARG A 98 -1.01 -0.89 -10.19
C ARG A 98 -2.40 -1.49 -10.14
N LEU A 99 -3.36 -0.84 -10.80
CA LEU A 99 -4.75 -1.32 -10.85
C LEU A 99 -4.93 -2.48 -11.84
N HIS A 100 -4.25 -2.42 -12.98
CA HIS A 100 -4.33 -3.41 -14.06
C HIS A 100 -2.92 -3.87 -14.40
N PRO A 101 -2.33 -4.77 -13.59
CA PRO A 101 -0.98 -5.26 -13.84
C PRO A 101 -0.95 -6.20 -15.04
N THR A 102 0.14 -6.17 -15.81
CA THR A 102 0.37 -7.14 -16.88
C THR A 102 0.78 -8.51 -16.30
N PRO A 103 0.66 -9.61 -17.07
CA PRO A 103 1.17 -10.91 -16.65
C PRO A 103 2.66 -10.88 -16.25
N GLU A 104 3.48 -10.07 -16.94
CA GLU A 104 4.91 -9.90 -16.63
C GLU A 104 5.11 -9.20 -15.28
N GLU A 105 4.34 -8.15 -14.99
CA GLU A 105 4.37 -7.46 -13.70
C GLU A 105 3.95 -8.40 -12.55
N LEU A 106 2.90 -9.19 -12.76
CA LEU A 106 2.44 -10.20 -11.80
C LEU A 106 3.49 -11.29 -11.57
N ASN A 107 4.10 -11.81 -12.64
CA ASN A 107 5.11 -12.85 -12.52
C ASN A 107 6.37 -12.31 -11.82
N ARG A 108 6.82 -11.09 -12.16
CA ARG A 108 7.96 -10.43 -11.51
C ARG A 108 7.73 -10.28 -10.02
N CYS A 109 6.52 -9.88 -9.61
CA CYS A 109 6.20 -9.63 -8.22
C CYS A 109 5.44 -10.76 -7.52
N ARG A 110 5.40 -11.97 -8.09
CA ARG A 110 4.63 -13.10 -7.54
C ARG A 110 4.93 -13.40 -6.06
N ASN A 111 6.19 -13.21 -5.66
CA ASN A 111 6.70 -13.44 -4.30
C ASN A 111 7.00 -12.14 -3.55
N GLY A 112 6.58 -11.00 -4.11
CA GLY A 112 6.94 -9.67 -3.68
C GLY A 112 8.19 -9.13 -4.38
N CYS A 113 8.12 -7.86 -4.77
CA CYS A 113 9.23 -7.08 -5.30
C CYS A 113 9.61 -5.99 -4.31
N PHE A 114 10.90 -5.75 -4.12
CA PHE A 114 11.35 -4.62 -3.33
C PHE A 114 11.33 -3.34 -4.18
N TYR A 115 10.80 -2.24 -3.62
CA TYR A 115 10.75 -0.94 -4.26
C TYR A 115 11.47 0.10 -3.41
N PHE A 116 12.50 0.71 -3.99
CA PHE A 116 13.36 1.67 -3.29
C PHE A 116 13.96 2.65 -4.27
N ASN A 117 14.12 3.90 -3.83
CA ASN A 117 14.64 4.99 -4.68
C ASN A 117 13.96 5.07 -6.06
N LYS A 118 12.64 4.86 -6.09
CA LYS A 118 11.79 4.89 -7.28
C LYS A 118 12.06 3.77 -8.31
N GLN A 119 12.71 2.68 -7.89
CA GLN A 119 13.01 1.54 -8.75
C GLN A 119 12.60 0.23 -8.07
N ILE A 120 12.18 -0.74 -8.89
CA ILE A 120 12.04 -2.12 -8.42
C ILE A 120 13.43 -2.75 -8.44
N GLN A 121 13.84 -3.27 -7.28
CA GLN A 121 15.11 -3.95 -7.10
C GLN A 121 14.87 -5.46 -6.95
N ASP A 122 15.71 -6.26 -7.59
CA ASP A 122 15.60 -7.72 -7.55
C ASP A 122 16.22 -8.30 -6.27
N THR A 123 17.01 -7.49 -5.55
CA THR A 123 17.60 -7.81 -4.24
C THR A 123 17.18 -6.77 -3.20
N ILE A 124 16.95 -7.20 -1.96
CA ILE A 124 16.77 -6.28 -0.84
C ILE A 124 18.15 -5.63 -0.57
N PRO A 125 18.29 -4.29 -0.68
CA PRO A 125 19.53 -3.62 -0.37
C PRO A 125 19.87 -3.80 1.12
N ASN A 126 21.12 -3.55 1.50
CA ASN A 126 21.50 -3.53 2.91
C ASN A 126 20.73 -2.42 3.63
N LEU A 127 19.58 -2.79 4.21
CA LEU A 127 18.76 -1.91 5.02
C LEU A 127 19.37 -1.81 6.42
N PRO A 128 19.24 -0.67 7.11
CA PRO A 128 19.60 -0.59 8.52
C PRO A 128 18.83 -1.66 9.32
N ASP A 129 19.45 -2.30 10.32
CA ASP A 129 18.85 -3.38 11.12
C ASP A 129 17.62 -2.95 11.96
N ASP A 130 17.42 -1.65 12.11
CA ASP A 130 16.43 -1.03 13.01
C ASP A 130 14.94 -1.41 12.80
N PRO A 131 14.39 -1.58 11.58
CA PRO A 131 12.95 -1.70 11.39
C PRO A 131 12.42 -3.08 11.81
N PHE A 132 13.31 -4.09 11.93
CA PHE A 132 12.93 -5.45 12.32
C PHE A 132 12.99 -5.69 13.84
N LYS A 133 13.50 -4.71 14.62
CA LYS A 133 13.59 -4.79 16.09
C LYS A 133 12.35 -4.26 16.81
N LEU A 134 11.50 -3.49 16.12
CA LEU A 134 10.25 -3.00 16.68
C LEU A 134 9.16 -4.06 16.53
N LYS A 135 9.12 -5.02 17.48
CA LYS A 135 7.93 -5.84 17.71
C LYS A 135 6.77 -4.92 18.14
N TRP A 136 5.68 -4.94 17.37
CA TRP A 136 4.38 -4.45 17.80
C TRP A 136 3.33 -5.48 17.40
#